data_AF-A0A0S8KE39-F1
#
_entry.id   AF-A0A0S8KE39-F1
#
_cell.length_a   1.000
_cell.length_b   1.000
_cell.length_c   1.000
_cell.angle_alpha   90.00
_cell.angle_beta   90.00
_cell.angle_gamma   90.00
#
_symmetry.space_group_name_H-M   'P 1'
#
loop_
_entity.id
_entity.type
_entity.pdbx_description
1 polymer ?
#
loop_
_entity_poly.entity_id
_entity_poly.type
_entity_poly.pdbx_seq_one_letter_code
_entity_poly.pdbx_strand_id
1 'polypeptide(L)'
;MARCVVCGRQSPLIAASLGLCVDCIRQRPDQALPLAANVHRRARRQFDLPEAPPHRDPGKSCHLCVNECRMAQGERGYCGLRYNEGGTLRHLAGT
;
A
#
# COMPACT_ATOMS: atom_id res chain seq x y z
N MET A 1 0.50 -5.16 -25.67
CA MET A 1 -0.31 -5.96 -24.72
C MET A 1 0.60 -6.48 -23.62
N ALA A 2 0.17 -6.47 -22.36
CA ALA A 2 0.96 -7.01 -21.26
C ALA A 2 0.61 -8.48 -21.00
N ARG A 3 1.50 -9.18 -20.28
CA ARG A 3 1.39 -10.61 -19.95
C ARG A 3 1.18 -10.78 -18.45
N CYS A 4 0.23 -11.62 -18.05
CA CYS A 4 0.08 -12.04 -16.66
C CYS A 4 1.25 -12.96 -16.28
N VAL A 5 1.99 -12.61 -15.23
CA VAL A 5 3.15 -13.41 -14.78
C VAL A 5 2.75 -14.74 -14.15
N VAL A 6 1.50 -14.89 -13.71
CA VAL A 6 0.99 -16.12 -13.05
C VAL A 6 0.48 -17.15 -14.06
N CYS A 7 -0.27 -16.74 -15.09
CA CYS A 7 -0.90 -17.67 -16.03
C CYS A 7 -0.45 -17.50 -17.50
N GLY A 8 0.41 -16.52 -17.79
CA GLY A 8 0.92 -16.27 -19.14
C GLY A 8 -0.07 -15.61 -20.11
N ARG A 9 -1.33 -15.36 -19.72
CA ARG A 9 -2.32 -14.68 -20.58
C ARG A 9 -1.81 -13.32 -21.01
N GLN A 10 -1.93 -13.01 -22.30
CA GLN A 10 -1.70 -11.68 -22.85
C GLN A 10 -3.03 -10.98 -23.12
N SER A 11 -3.13 -9.70 -22.75
CA SER A 11 -4.35 -8.92 -22.97
C SER A 11 -4.03 -7.42 -22.89
N PRO A 12 -4.73 -6.56 -23.66
CA PRO A 12 -4.64 -5.10 -23.49
C PRO A 12 -5.24 -4.63 -22.15
N LEU A 13 -6.09 -5.44 -21.50
CA LEU A 13 -6.67 -5.14 -20.19
C LEU A 13 -5.71 -5.37 -19.01
N ILE A 14 -4.56 -6.00 -19.25
CA ILE A 14 -3.54 -6.18 -18.23
C ILE A 14 -2.67 -4.92 -18.21
N ALA A 15 -2.66 -4.23 -17.07
CA ALA A 15 -1.74 -3.12 -16.86
C ALA A 15 -0.30 -3.64 -16.79
N ALA A 16 0.60 -3.09 -17.60
CA ALA A 16 2.01 -3.50 -17.64
C ALA A 16 2.72 -3.28 -16.28
N SER A 17 2.34 -2.23 -15.55
CA SER A 17 2.86 -1.95 -14.21
C SER A 17 2.49 -2.99 -13.16
N LEU A 18 1.31 -3.62 -13.30
CA LEU A 18 0.82 -4.64 -12.38
C LEU A 18 1.23 -6.05 -12.80
N GLY A 19 1.18 -6.36 -14.10
CA GLY A 19 1.56 -7.67 -14.64
C GLY A 19 0.67 -8.83 -14.21
N LEU A 20 -0.56 -8.57 -13.76
CA LEU A 20 -1.52 -9.57 -13.29
C LEU A 20 -2.87 -9.36 -13.98
N CYS A 21 -3.53 -10.45 -14.35
CA CYS A 21 -4.92 -10.41 -14.82
C CYS A 21 -5.91 -10.54 -13.64
N VAL A 22 -7.14 -10.05 -13.85
CA VAL A 22 -8.21 -10.11 -12.85
C VAL A 22 -8.52 -11.55 -12.41
N ASP A 23 -8.45 -12.51 -13.32
CA ASP A 23 -8.72 -13.92 -13.02
C ASP A 23 -7.70 -14.48 -12.00
N CYS A 24 -6.41 -14.19 -12.18
CA CYS A 24 -5.38 -14.65 -11.25
C CYS A 24 -5.47 -13.95 -9.89
N ILE A 25 -5.83 -12.67 -9.86
CA ILE A 25 -6.03 -11.93 -8.60
C ILE A 25 -7.14 -12.58 -7.77
N ARG A 26 -8.24 -13.00 -8.41
CA ARG A 26 -9.41 -13.58 -7.73
C ARG A 26 -9.26 -15.07 -7.41
N GLN A 27 -8.68 -15.84 -8.34
CA GLN A 27 -8.66 -17.31 -8.25
C GLN A 27 -7.35 -17.88 -7.71
N ARG A 28 -6.26 -17.09 -7.70
CA ARG A 28 -4.93 -17.50 -7.21
C ARG A 28 -4.32 -16.42 -6.30
N PRO A 29 -5.02 -15.97 -5.25
CA PRO A 29 -4.59 -14.85 -4.42
C PRO A 29 -3.22 -15.10 -3.76
N ASP A 30 -2.93 -16.34 -3.35
CA ASP A 30 -1.65 -16.69 -2.72
C ASP A 30 -0.44 -16.43 -3.63
N GLN A 31 -0.64 -16.50 -4.96
CA GLN A 31 0.39 -16.18 -5.95
C GLN A 31 0.32 -14.72 -6.38
N ALA A 32 -0.89 -14.18 -6.57
CA ALA A 32 -1.09 -12.86 -7.15
C ALA A 32 -0.90 -11.71 -6.15
N LEU A 33 -1.37 -11.84 -4.91
CA LEU A 33 -1.34 -10.77 -3.91
C LEU A 33 0.07 -10.38 -3.48
N PRO A 34 1.04 -11.30 -3.27
CA PRO A 34 2.42 -10.91 -2.97
C PRO A 34 3.05 -10.06 -4.09
N LEU A 35 2.75 -10.40 -5.35
CA LEU A 35 3.23 -9.68 -6.52
C LEU A 35 2.59 -8.28 -6.60
N ALA A 36 1.27 -8.18 -6.42
CA ALA A 36 0.56 -6.91 -6.37
C ALA A 36 1.05 -6.03 -5.22
N ALA A 37 1.26 -6.61 -4.03
CA ALA A 37 1.80 -5.91 -2.87
C ALA A 37 3.18 -5.32 -3.18
N ASN A 38 4.08 -6.06 -3.85
CA ASN A 38 5.40 -5.55 -4.24
C ASN A 38 5.30 -4.40 -5.26
N VAL A 39 4.36 -4.45 -6.20
CA VAL A 39 4.07 -3.33 -7.11
C VAL A 39 3.61 -2.10 -6.30
N HIS A 40 2.67 -2.27 -5.37
CA HIS A 40 2.20 -1.19 -4.51
C HIS A 40 3.30 -0.58 -3.65
N ARG A 41 4.17 -1.40 -3.04
CA ARG A 41 5.33 -0.92 -2.25
C ARG A 41 6.25 -0.04 -3.09
N ARG A 42 6.62 -0.50 -4.29
CA ARG A 42 7.47 0.26 -5.21
C ARG A 42 6.85 1.58 -5.63
N ALA A 43 5.57 1.57 -5.98
CA ALA A 43 4.85 2.79 -6.35
C ALA A 43 4.85 3.81 -5.20
N ARG A 44 4.68 3.35 -3.96
CA ARG A 44 4.64 4.23 -2.77
C ARG A 44 6.01 4.79 -2.38
N ARG A 45 7.07 3.98 -2.51
CA ARG A 45 8.46 4.40 -2.27
C ARG A 45 8.85 5.61 -3.13
N GLN A 46 8.35 5.70 -4.36
CA GLN A 46 8.65 6.82 -5.28
C GLN A 46 8.12 8.18 -4.78
N PHE A 47 7.20 8.20 -3.81
CA PHE A 47 6.61 9.40 -3.23
C PHE A 47 6.97 9.57 -1.75
N ASP A 48 7.99 8.86 -1.26
CA ASP A 48 8.39 8.84 0.16
C ASP A 48 7.22 8.50 1.10
N LEU A 49 6.32 7.64 0.62
CA LEU A 49 5.18 7.15 1.40
C LEU A 49 5.50 5.79 2.03
N PRO A 50 4.94 5.48 3.23
CA PRO A 50 5.13 4.18 3.87
C PRO A 50 4.72 3.04 2.95
N GLU A 51 5.58 2.04 2.74
CA GLU A 51 5.33 0.92 1.81
C GLU A 51 4.17 0.01 2.25
N ALA A 52 3.90 -0.04 3.55
CA ALA A 52 2.78 -0.73 4.18
C ALA A 52 2.22 0.14 5.32
N PRO A 53 0.98 -0.12 5.79
CA PRO A 53 0.48 0.54 6.99
C PRO A 53 1.44 0.36 8.17
N PRO A 54 1.86 1.45 8.84
CA PRO A 54 2.73 1.32 10.01
C PRO A 54 1.94 0.75 11.19
N HIS A 55 2.52 -0.24 11.84
CA HIS A 55 2.01 -0.82 13.10
C HIS A 55 3.18 -0.89 14.11
N ARG A 56 3.70 0.26 14.52
CA ARG A 56 4.86 0.38 15.42
C ARG A 56 4.47 0.35 16.89
N ASP A 57 5.22 -0.41 17.68
CA ASP A 57 5.11 -0.41 19.13
C ASP A 57 6.44 0.05 19.75
N PRO A 58 6.50 1.16 20.51
CA PRO A 58 5.40 2.07 20.84
C PRO A 58 4.98 2.95 19.65
N GLY A 59 3.73 3.44 19.66
CA GLY A 59 3.24 4.38 18.66
C GLY A 59 1.82 4.90 18.92
N LYS A 60 1.41 5.93 18.16
CA LYS A 60 0.08 6.54 18.23
C LYS A 60 -0.85 5.95 17.19
N SER A 61 -2.00 5.46 17.64
CA SER A 61 -3.01 4.80 16.79
C SER A 61 -3.92 5.82 16.11
N CYS A 62 -4.16 5.62 14.81
CA CYS A 62 -5.10 6.37 13.99
C CYS A 62 -6.25 5.45 13.58
N HIS A 63 -7.48 5.75 14.01
CA HIS A 63 -8.67 4.91 13.79
C HIS A 63 -9.60 5.43 12.68
N LEU A 64 -9.09 6.30 11.79
CA LEU A 64 -9.91 6.95 10.77
C LEU A 64 -10.33 6.00 9.62
N CYS A 65 -9.54 4.97 9.34
CA CYS A 65 -9.82 4.01 8.27
C CYS A 65 -9.32 2.61 8.65
N VAL A 66 -9.66 1.63 7.80
CA VAL A 66 -9.36 0.20 7.99
C VAL A 66 -7.87 -0.12 8.21
N ASN A 67 -6.95 0.77 7.84
CA ASN A 67 -5.51 0.53 8.01
C ASN A 67 -5.05 0.65 9.47
N GLU A 68 -5.83 1.30 10.35
CA GLU A 68 -5.56 1.41 11.79
C GLU A 68 -4.08 1.67 12.15
N CYS A 69 -3.48 2.64 11.46
CA CYS A 69 -2.04 2.88 11.51
C CYS A 69 -1.60 3.22 12.94
N ARG A 70 -0.56 2.56 13.44
CA ARG A 70 0.16 2.90 14.67
C ARG A 70 1.54 3.46 14.31
N MET A 71 1.70 4.77 14.47
CA MET A 71 2.88 5.53 14.02
C MET A 71 3.83 5.83 15.18
N ALA A 72 5.12 5.51 15.04
CA ALA A 72 6.15 5.98 15.97
C ALA A 72 6.31 7.51 15.86
N GLN A 73 7.02 8.12 16.82
CA GLN A 73 7.37 9.55 16.73
C GLN A 73 8.09 9.82 15.41
N GLY A 74 7.60 10.79 14.64
CA GLY A 74 8.20 11.13 13.36
C GLY A 74 7.75 10.28 12.18
N GLU A 75 6.85 9.31 12.37
CA GLU A 75 6.31 8.52 11.26
C GLU A 75 5.01 9.09 10.70
N ARG A 76 4.80 8.88 9.39
CA ARG A 76 3.56 9.15 8.67
C ARG A 76 2.70 7.90 8.60
N GLY A 77 1.38 8.10 8.57
CA GLY A 77 0.41 7.05 8.33
C GLY A 77 0.41 6.60 6.87
N TYR A 78 -0.26 5.49 6.57
CA TYR A 78 -0.33 4.96 5.21
C TYR A 78 -0.95 5.95 4.20
N CYS A 79 -1.83 6.85 4.63
CA CYS A 79 -2.37 7.87 3.73
C CYS A 79 -1.36 8.97 3.38
N GLY A 80 -0.25 9.10 4.12
CA GLY A 80 0.67 10.24 4.01
C GLY A 80 0.14 11.55 4.63
N LEU A 81 -1.13 11.60 5.05
CA LEU A 81 -1.81 12.80 5.55
C LEU A 81 -1.81 12.92 7.08
N ARG A 82 -1.51 11.84 7.80
CA ARG A 82 -1.44 11.82 9.27
C ARG A 82 0.01 11.58 9.69
N TYR A 83 0.46 12.28 10.73
CA TYR A 83 1.84 12.20 11.22
C TYR A 83 1.86 12.30 12.74
N ASN A 84 2.70 11.50 13.40
CA ASN A 84 2.86 11.57 14.85
C ASN A 84 3.94 12.59 15.23
N GLU A 85 3.51 13.72 15.80
CA GLU A 85 4.37 14.78 16.30
C GLU A 85 4.14 15.01 17.80
N GLY A 86 5.16 14.71 18.61
CA GLY A 86 5.12 14.94 20.05
C GLY A 86 4.10 14.03 20.74
N GLY A 87 3.89 12.83 20.21
CA GLY A 87 2.87 11.91 20.72
C GLY A 87 1.42 12.31 20.37
N THR A 88 1.22 13.24 19.43
CA THR A 88 -0.08 13.65 18.93
C THR A 88 -0.17 13.44 17.41
N LEU A 89 -1.31 12.94 16.93
CA LEU A 89 -1.54 12.80 15.50
C LEU A 89 -1.96 14.13 14.88
N ARG A 90 -1.09 14.69 14.05
CA ARG A 90 -1.39 15.86 13.22
C ARG A 90 -1.92 15.46 11.86
N HIS A 91 -2.71 16.35 11.28
CA HIS A 91 -3.26 16.21 9.93
C HIS A 91 -2.59 17.24 9.02
N LEU A 92 -2.06 16.79 7.87
CA LEU A 92 -1.25 17.62 6.97
C LEU A 92 -2.07 18.27 5.85
N ALA A 93 -3.36 17.95 5.72
CA ALA A 93 -4.21 18.48 4.65
C ALA A 93 -5.55 18.99 5.19
N GLY A 94 -5.98 20.17 4.77
CA GLY A 94 -7.21 20.80 5.27
C GLY A 94 -6.99 21.67 6.50
N THR A 95 -7.77 22.75 6.59
CA THR A 95 -7.81 23.75 7.67
C THR A 95 -8.72 23.32 8.80
#